data_AF-A0A537LQG0-F1
#
_entry.id   AF-A0A537LQG0-F1
#
_cell.length_a   1.000
_cell.length_b   1.000
_cell.length_c   1.000
_cell.angle_alpha   90.00
_cell.angle_beta   90.00
_cell.angle_gamma   90.00
#
_symmetry.space_group_name_H-M   'P 1'
#
loop_
_entity.id
_entity.type
_entity.pdbx_description
1 polymer ?
#
loop_
_entity_poly.entity_id
_entity_poly.type
_entity_poly.pdbx_seq_one_letter_code
_entity_poly.pdbx_strand_id
1 'polypeptide(L)'
;LVYDSDAAGIGAAERGLDVFDQAELPVRVVVLPGESDPDAFLRRDGAEAFRRACAAALPIFDYRLAMAEQRHDARTVEGKVGIVNELGTLIITVSNPVRQGEYIRLLADHLGVREEAVRGQLGRIGRGRPGVGAPRQPAAPPPVSEASARLLTERELLHLLVATPAARASLRGAVTAEAFTEPEHRELAAALLAGDAESIDPGRLRERLRNETAVSLLSRFLIAEPHAKDPLRAARACVRRIQRIGLQERVDGLLEALRDADRAMDRERVETLKVELQDLYRELNVSAQAP
;
A
#
# COMPACT_ATOMS: atom_id res chain seq x y z
N LEU A 1 -20.87 -9.33 -13.23
CA LEU A 1 -21.23 -8.65 -11.98
C LEU A 1 -22.34 -7.66 -12.28
N VAL A 2 -23.38 -7.64 -11.46
CA VAL A 2 -24.49 -6.70 -11.54
C VAL A 2 -24.52 -5.98 -10.21
N TYR A 3 -24.44 -4.66 -10.22
CA TYR A 3 -24.31 -3.83 -9.02
C TYR A 3 -25.43 -2.81 -8.96
N ASP A 4 -25.66 -2.30 -7.76
CA ASP A 4 -26.49 -1.12 -7.57
C ASP A 4 -25.80 0.08 -8.21
N SER A 5 -26.55 0.82 -9.01
CA SER A 5 -26.12 2.04 -9.68
C SER A 5 -26.09 3.25 -8.74
N ASP A 6 -26.24 3.06 -7.44
CA ASP A 6 -26.06 4.11 -6.44
C ASP A 6 -24.56 4.36 -6.17
N ALA A 7 -24.22 5.56 -5.70
CA ALA A 7 -22.83 5.93 -5.47
C ALA A 7 -22.11 5.02 -4.44
N ALA A 8 -22.87 4.39 -3.54
CA ALA A 8 -22.34 3.44 -2.55
C ALA A 8 -22.05 2.05 -3.14
N GLY A 9 -22.93 1.55 -4.02
CA GLY A 9 -22.79 0.28 -4.73
C GLY A 9 -21.65 0.29 -5.75
N ILE A 10 -21.48 1.40 -6.48
CA ILE A 10 -20.35 1.59 -7.42
C ILE A 10 -19.01 1.53 -6.67
N GLY A 11 -18.87 2.21 -5.53
CA GLY A 11 -17.60 2.21 -4.76
C GLY A 11 -17.25 0.87 -4.09
N ALA A 12 -18.24 0.02 -3.79
CA ALA A 12 -18.02 -1.34 -3.31
C ALA A 12 -17.71 -2.32 -4.46
N ALA A 13 -18.39 -2.15 -5.59
CA ALA A 13 -18.16 -2.88 -6.82
C ALA A 13 -16.72 -2.76 -7.32
N GLU A 14 -16.23 -1.51 -7.36
CA GLU A 14 -14.90 -1.19 -7.87
C GLU A 14 -13.76 -1.86 -7.10
N ARG A 15 -13.90 -2.02 -5.77
CA ARG A 15 -12.90 -2.74 -4.95
C ARG A 15 -12.91 -4.25 -5.18
N GLY A 16 -14.08 -4.82 -5.50
CA GLY A 16 -14.19 -6.24 -5.87
C GLY A 16 -13.57 -6.54 -7.23
N LEU A 17 -13.66 -5.59 -8.17
CA LEU A 17 -13.12 -5.71 -9.52
C LEU A 17 -11.59 -5.92 -9.52
N ASP A 18 -10.87 -5.23 -8.63
CA ASP A 18 -9.40 -5.37 -8.51
C ASP A 18 -8.98 -6.78 -8.04
N VAL A 19 -9.79 -7.40 -7.16
CA VAL A 19 -9.56 -8.77 -6.66
C VAL A 19 -9.71 -9.79 -7.79
N PHE A 20 -10.69 -9.60 -8.67
CA PHE A 20 -10.92 -10.53 -9.77
C PHE A 20 -9.89 -10.41 -10.88
N ASP A 21 -9.37 -9.20 -11.14
CA ASP A 21 -8.32 -9.01 -12.14
C ASP A 21 -6.97 -9.57 -11.65
N GLN A 22 -6.67 -9.49 -10.35
CA GLN A 22 -5.53 -10.20 -9.73
C GLN A 22 -5.64 -11.73 -9.83
N ALA A 23 -6.86 -12.26 -9.84
CA ALA A 23 -7.13 -13.69 -10.05
C ALA A 23 -7.18 -14.09 -11.54
N GLU A 24 -6.87 -13.16 -12.45
CA GLU A 24 -6.93 -13.30 -13.92
C GLU A 24 -8.29 -13.72 -14.48
N LEU A 25 -9.38 -13.54 -13.71
CA LEU A 25 -10.71 -13.99 -14.09
C LEU A 25 -11.34 -13.04 -15.13
N PRO A 26 -12.02 -13.57 -16.17
CA PRO A 26 -12.72 -12.75 -17.14
C PRO A 26 -14.00 -12.18 -16.53
N VAL A 27 -13.95 -10.92 -16.10
CA VAL A 27 -15.09 -10.24 -15.48
C VAL A 27 -15.76 -9.28 -16.45
N ARG A 28 -17.11 -9.33 -16.47
CA ARG A 28 -17.95 -8.37 -17.18
C ARG A 28 -18.91 -7.69 -16.21
N VAL A 29 -19.20 -6.41 -16.43
CA VAL A 29 -20.04 -5.55 -15.61
C VAL A 29 -21.31 -5.21 -16.38
N VAL A 30 -22.46 -5.45 -15.77
CA VAL A 30 -23.76 -5.05 -16.30
C VAL A 30 -24.11 -3.67 -15.74
N VAL A 31 -24.38 -2.73 -16.64
CA VAL A 31 -24.86 -1.39 -16.28
C VAL A 31 -26.36 -1.36 -16.50
N LEU A 32 -27.13 -1.17 -15.43
CA LEU A 32 -28.58 -1.05 -15.51
C LEU A 32 -28.99 0.41 -15.78
N PRO A 33 -29.96 0.67 -16.67
CA PRO A 33 -30.41 2.01 -16.98
C PRO A 33 -31.38 2.56 -15.92
N GLY A 34 -31.14 3.83 -15.55
CA GLY A 34 -31.78 4.49 -14.42
C GLY A 34 -31.18 3.99 -13.10
N GLU A 35 -30.92 4.88 -12.15
CA GLU A 35 -30.33 4.54 -10.85
C GLU A 35 -31.22 3.54 -10.09
N SER A 36 -31.12 2.24 -10.37
CA SER A 36 -32.04 1.19 -9.97
C SER A 36 -31.26 -0.06 -9.62
N ASP A 37 -31.56 -0.63 -8.45
CA ASP A 37 -31.03 -1.93 -8.05
C ASP A 37 -31.55 -3.06 -8.98
N PRO A 38 -30.85 -4.20 -9.08
CA PRO A 38 -31.25 -5.31 -9.97
C PRO A 38 -32.65 -5.83 -9.73
N ASP A 39 -33.14 -5.79 -8.49
CA ASP A 39 -34.43 -6.32 -8.07
C ASP A 39 -35.57 -5.36 -8.46
N ALA A 40 -35.36 -4.05 -8.29
CA ALA A 40 -36.19 -2.96 -8.76
C ALA A 40 -36.25 -2.94 -10.29
N PHE A 41 -35.11 -3.14 -10.97
CA PHE A 41 -35.05 -3.27 -12.43
C PHE A 41 -35.85 -4.48 -12.92
N LEU A 42 -35.68 -5.64 -12.28
CA LEU A 42 -36.43 -6.85 -12.60
C LEU A 42 -37.93 -6.67 -12.38
N ARG A 43 -38.35 -5.98 -11.32
CA ARG A 43 -39.76 -5.67 -11.05
C ARG A 43 -40.36 -4.67 -12.05
N ARG A 44 -39.59 -3.66 -12.46
CA ARG A 44 -40.05 -2.58 -13.35
C ARG A 44 -40.09 -3.03 -14.81
N ASP A 45 -38.97 -3.58 -15.31
CA ASP A 45 -38.74 -3.81 -16.74
C ASP A 45 -38.79 -5.30 -17.13
N GLY A 46 -38.86 -6.20 -16.14
CA GLY A 46 -39.05 -7.62 -16.34
C GLY A 46 -37.77 -8.40 -16.70
N ALA A 47 -37.89 -9.73 -16.61
CA ALA A 47 -36.76 -10.66 -16.80
C ALA A 47 -36.14 -10.64 -18.21
N GLU A 48 -36.91 -10.27 -19.23
CA GLU A 48 -36.36 -10.16 -20.59
C GLU A 48 -35.47 -8.94 -20.77
N ALA A 49 -35.85 -7.79 -20.21
CA ALA A 49 -35.01 -6.60 -20.23
C ALA A 49 -33.71 -6.85 -19.45
N PHE A 50 -33.78 -7.55 -18.32
CA PHE A 50 -32.60 -7.90 -17.53
C PHE A 50 -31.66 -8.85 -18.28
N ARG A 51 -32.19 -9.86 -18.97
CA ARG A 51 -31.37 -10.75 -19.82
C ARG A 51 -30.67 -9.99 -20.95
N ARG A 52 -31.34 -9.00 -21.57
CA ARG A 52 -30.71 -8.14 -22.57
C ARG A 52 -29.59 -7.28 -21.97
N ALA A 53 -29.80 -6.72 -20.77
CA ALA A 53 -28.76 -5.96 -20.06
C ALA A 53 -27.54 -6.85 -19.72
N CYS A 54 -27.78 -8.08 -19.26
CA CYS A 54 -26.70 -9.05 -19.02
C CYS A 54 -25.94 -9.44 -20.29
N ALA A 55 -26.62 -9.56 -21.42
CA ALA A 55 -25.96 -9.84 -22.70
C ALA A 55 -25.08 -8.67 -23.17
N ALA A 56 -25.46 -7.43 -22.83
CA ALA A 56 -24.72 -6.21 -23.12
C ALA A 56 -23.63 -5.88 -22.08
N ALA A 57 -23.28 -6.82 -21.19
CA ALA A 57 -22.26 -6.60 -20.16
C ALA A 57 -20.91 -6.20 -20.77
N LEU A 58 -20.32 -5.13 -20.23
CA LEU A 58 -19.04 -4.62 -20.68
C LEU A 58 -17.89 -5.34 -19.98
N PRO A 59 -16.78 -5.64 -20.67
CA PRO A 59 -15.53 -5.98 -20.01
C PRO A 59 -15.16 -4.94 -18.94
N ILE A 60 -14.47 -5.38 -17.89
CA ILE A 60 -14.05 -4.54 -16.77
C ILE A 60 -13.31 -3.27 -17.22
N PHE A 61 -12.39 -3.40 -18.19
CA PHE A 61 -11.61 -2.29 -18.72
C PHE A 61 -12.50 -1.25 -19.41
N ASP A 62 -13.38 -1.70 -20.30
CA ASP A 62 -14.31 -0.83 -21.04
C ASP A 62 -15.30 -0.12 -20.10
N TYR A 63 -15.77 -0.82 -19.07
CA TYR A 63 -16.59 -0.22 -18.03
C TYR A 63 -15.85 0.92 -17.30
N ARG A 64 -14.61 0.68 -16.88
CA ARG A 64 -13.79 1.69 -16.18
C ARG A 64 -13.45 2.88 -17.07
N LEU A 65 -13.18 2.62 -18.35
CA LEU A 65 -12.96 3.68 -19.34
C LEU A 65 -14.20 4.57 -19.47
N ALA A 66 -15.39 3.97 -19.63
CA ALA A 66 -16.64 4.73 -19.68
C ALA A 66 -16.87 5.56 -18.40
N MET A 67 -16.52 5.05 -17.22
CA MET A 67 -16.63 5.80 -15.95
C MET A 67 -15.61 6.95 -15.85
N ALA A 68 -14.40 6.77 -16.38
CA ALA A 68 -13.40 7.83 -16.42
C ALA A 68 -13.84 8.96 -17.36
N GLU A 69 -14.47 8.63 -18.49
CA GLU A 69 -15.00 9.61 -19.45
C GLU A 69 -16.17 10.44 -18.91
N GLN A 70 -16.93 9.91 -17.94
CA GLN A 70 -17.94 10.71 -17.25
C GLN A 70 -17.34 11.82 -16.38
N ARG A 71 -16.08 11.64 -15.93
CA ARG A 71 -15.37 12.57 -15.04
C ARG A 71 -14.35 13.45 -15.77
N HIS A 72 -13.88 13.00 -16.92
CA HIS A 72 -12.81 13.63 -17.68
C HIS A 72 -13.17 13.70 -19.16
N ASP A 73 -13.07 14.89 -19.77
CA ASP A 73 -13.36 15.07 -21.18
C ASP A 73 -12.21 14.55 -22.05
N ALA A 74 -12.39 13.39 -22.68
CA ALA A 74 -11.41 12.74 -23.57
C ALA A 74 -11.00 13.60 -24.78
N ARG A 75 -11.70 14.70 -25.09
CA ARG A 75 -11.35 15.61 -26.20
C ARG A 75 -10.32 16.67 -25.78
N THR A 76 -10.18 16.93 -24.49
CA THR A 76 -9.24 17.92 -23.93
C THR A 76 -7.91 17.28 -23.56
N VAL A 77 -6.83 18.05 -23.55
CA VAL A 77 -5.50 17.54 -23.14
C VAL A 77 -5.54 17.13 -21.68
N GLU A 78 -6.13 17.95 -20.83
CA GLU A 78 -6.27 17.74 -19.39
C GLU A 78 -7.14 16.52 -19.08
N GLY A 79 -8.26 16.35 -19.80
CA GLY A 79 -9.12 15.19 -19.65
C GLY A 79 -8.43 13.90 -20.11
N LYS A 80 -7.68 13.91 -21.22
CA LYS A 80 -6.85 12.75 -21.62
C LYS A 80 -5.83 12.39 -20.54
N VAL A 81 -5.15 13.38 -19.94
CA VAL A 81 -4.23 13.14 -18.82
C VAL A 81 -4.97 12.57 -17.61
N GLY A 82 -6.15 13.08 -17.29
CA GLY A 82 -7.02 12.57 -16.21
C GLY A 82 -7.38 11.11 -16.42
N ILE A 83 -7.87 10.75 -17.60
CA ILE A 83 -8.23 9.37 -17.96
C ILE A 83 -7.01 8.44 -17.88
N VAL A 84 -5.85 8.86 -18.40
CA VAL A 84 -4.61 8.06 -18.32
C VAL A 84 -4.15 7.88 -16.88
N ASN A 85 -4.27 8.90 -16.03
CA ASN A 85 -3.90 8.79 -14.62
C ASN A 85 -4.81 7.83 -13.87
N GLU A 86 -6.10 7.93 -14.14
CA GLU A 86 -7.11 7.11 -13.49
C GLU A 86 -6.99 5.64 -13.90
N LEU A 87 -7.10 5.33 -15.19
CA LEU A 87 -6.96 3.97 -15.70
C LEU A 87 -5.55 3.43 -15.52
N GLY A 88 -4.55 4.31 -15.49
CA GLY A 88 -3.17 3.92 -15.30
C GLY A 88 -2.90 3.25 -13.96
N THR A 89 -3.62 3.63 -12.91
CA THR A 89 -3.53 2.96 -11.60
C THR A 89 -3.98 1.50 -11.68
N LEU A 90 -5.00 1.20 -12.49
CA LEU A 90 -5.48 -0.16 -12.74
C LEU A 90 -4.53 -0.93 -13.67
N ILE A 91 -4.08 -0.30 -14.75
CA ILE A 91 -3.18 -0.96 -15.72
C ILE A 91 -1.88 -1.43 -15.05
N ILE A 92 -1.35 -0.67 -14.08
CA ILE A 92 -0.12 -1.02 -13.35
C ILE A 92 -0.32 -2.23 -12.43
N THR A 93 -1.54 -2.48 -11.92
CA THR A 93 -1.82 -3.62 -11.03
C THR A 93 -2.06 -4.94 -11.77
N VAL A 94 -2.26 -4.88 -13.09
CA VAL A 94 -2.39 -6.08 -13.95
C VAL A 94 -1.10 -6.89 -13.95
N SER A 95 -1.16 -8.12 -13.44
CA SER A 95 -0.01 -9.03 -13.33
C SER A 95 0.46 -9.59 -14.68
N ASN A 96 -0.47 -9.81 -15.62
CA ASN A 96 -0.18 -10.40 -16.92
C ASN A 96 0.35 -9.33 -17.90
N PRO A 97 1.61 -9.43 -18.37
CA PRO A 97 2.23 -8.39 -19.20
C PRO A 97 1.59 -8.25 -20.59
N VAL A 98 1.00 -9.32 -21.13
CA VAL A 98 0.31 -9.28 -22.42
C VAL A 98 -1.00 -8.50 -22.29
N ARG A 99 -1.78 -8.79 -21.24
CA ARG A 99 -3.02 -8.07 -20.93
C ARG A 99 -2.75 -6.60 -20.62
N GLN A 100 -1.72 -6.32 -19.83
CA GLN A 100 -1.28 -4.95 -19.54
C GLN A 100 -0.89 -4.19 -20.81
N GLY A 101 -0.11 -4.82 -21.69
CA GLY A 101 0.26 -4.25 -22.99
C GLY A 101 -0.94 -3.92 -23.87
N GLU A 102 -1.93 -4.81 -23.90
CA GLU A 102 -3.16 -4.61 -24.67
C GLU A 102 -4.02 -3.48 -24.11
N TYR A 103 -4.15 -3.36 -22.78
CA TYR A 103 -4.86 -2.23 -22.17
C TYR A 103 -4.20 -0.88 -22.45
N ILE A 104 -2.86 -0.85 -22.46
CA ILE A 104 -2.10 0.36 -22.85
C ILE A 104 -2.42 0.76 -24.28
N ARG A 105 -2.43 -0.22 -25.20
CA ARG A 105 -2.77 -0.01 -26.61
C ARG A 105 -4.19 0.51 -26.77
N LEU A 106 -5.17 -0.18 -26.19
CA LEU A 106 -6.58 0.21 -26.25
C LEU A 106 -6.80 1.63 -25.70
N LEU A 107 -6.14 1.98 -24.59
CA LEU A 107 -6.21 3.32 -24.02
C LEU A 107 -5.60 4.38 -24.93
N ALA A 108 -4.44 4.09 -25.51
CA ALA A 108 -3.73 5.00 -26.41
C ALA A 108 -4.55 5.26 -27.69
N ASP A 109 -5.08 4.20 -28.28
CA ASP A 109 -5.95 4.24 -29.47
C ASP A 109 -7.20 5.07 -29.19
N HIS A 110 -7.88 4.81 -28.06
CA HIS A 110 -9.11 5.51 -27.68
C HIS A 110 -8.91 7.01 -27.46
N LEU A 111 -7.81 7.39 -26.81
CA LEU A 111 -7.49 8.80 -26.53
C LEU A 111 -6.78 9.50 -27.70
N GLY A 112 -6.41 8.77 -28.77
CA GLY A 112 -5.64 9.30 -29.88
C GLY A 112 -4.27 9.84 -29.46
N VAL A 113 -3.59 9.15 -28.56
CA VAL A 113 -2.25 9.49 -28.06
C VAL A 113 -1.26 8.38 -28.40
N ARG A 114 0.04 8.68 -28.36
CA ARG A 114 1.08 7.67 -28.60
C ARG A 114 1.18 6.70 -27.42
N GLU A 115 1.30 5.40 -27.69
CA GLU A 115 1.50 4.38 -26.66
C GLU A 115 2.69 4.69 -25.75
N GLU A 116 3.80 5.20 -26.30
CA GLU A 116 4.98 5.55 -25.51
C GLU A 116 4.70 6.65 -24.50
N ALA A 117 3.78 7.57 -24.81
CA ALA A 117 3.37 8.63 -23.89
C ALA A 117 2.56 8.05 -22.72
N VAL A 118 1.66 7.11 -23.01
CA VAL A 118 0.90 6.37 -21.97
C VAL A 118 1.88 5.59 -21.09
N ARG A 119 2.78 4.78 -21.67
CA ARG A 119 3.81 4.04 -20.91
C ARG A 119 4.68 4.95 -20.06
N GLY A 120 5.09 6.11 -20.58
CA GLY A 120 5.85 7.11 -19.85
C GLY A 120 5.11 7.66 -18.65
N GLN A 121 3.80 7.89 -18.78
CA GLN A 121 2.96 8.37 -17.68
C GLN A 121 2.70 7.27 -16.64
N LEU A 122 2.44 6.03 -17.06
CA LEU A 122 2.35 4.87 -16.15
C LEU A 122 3.63 4.68 -15.35
N GLY A 123 4.80 4.86 -15.99
CA GLY A 123 6.09 4.82 -15.33
C GLY A 123 6.30 5.93 -14.29
N ARG A 124 5.57 7.06 -14.38
CA ARG A 124 5.57 8.12 -13.37
C ARG A 124 4.57 7.85 -12.25
N ILE A 125 3.40 7.33 -12.58
CA ILE A 125 2.38 6.90 -11.61
C ILE A 125 2.96 5.81 -10.71
N GLY A 126 3.63 4.81 -11.29
CA GLY A 126 4.27 3.72 -10.54
C GLY A 126 5.53 4.12 -9.77
N ARG A 127 6.15 5.28 -10.07
CA ARG A 127 7.34 5.78 -9.37
C ARG A 127 7.05 6.86 -8.33
N GLY A 128 5.81 7.33 -8.22
CA GLY A 128 5.38 8.39 -7.31
C GLY A 128 6.08 9.73 -7.60
N ARG A 129 5.32 10.77 -7.98
CA ARG A 129 5.83 12.15 -7.91
C ARG A 129 4.89 13.03 -7.08
N PRO A 130 5.43 13.94 -6.24
CA PRO A 130 4.65 14.73 -5.28
C PRO A 130 4.12 16.05 -5.89
N GLY A 131 2.86 16.39 -5.54
CA GLY A 131 2.17 17.69 -5.74
C GLY A 131 1.67 17.97 -7.17
N VAL A 132 0.52 18.61 -7.44
CA VAL A 132 -0.33 19.54 -6.68
C VAL A 132 -1.77 19.54 -7.24
N GLY A 133 -2.78 19.47 -6.36
CA GLY A 133 -4.06 20.21 -6.46
C GLY A 133 -5.20 19.70 -7.36
N ALA A 134 -6.18 18.99 -6.77
CA ALA A 134 -7.63 19.03 -7.10
C ALA A 134 -8.46 18.32 -5.98
N PRO A 135 -9.82 18.45 -5.91
CA PRO A 135 -10.57 18.59 -4.66
C PRO A 135 -10.98 17.28 -3.97
N ARG A 136 -11.21 17.38 -2.66
CA ARG A 136 -11.50 16.31 -1.68
C ARG A 136 -12.73 15.45 -2.06
N GLN A 137 -12.50 14.20 -2.43
CA GLN A 137 -13.40 13.07 -2.13
C GLN A 137 -13.16 12.57 -0.69
N PRO A 138 -14.13 11.89 -0.04
CA PRO A 138 -13.98 11.42 1.34
C PRO A 138 -12.80 10.46 1.41
N ALA A 139 -11.86 10.79 2.29
CA ALA A 139 -10.56 10.14 2.37
C ALA A 139 -10.71 8.61 2.50
N ALA A 140 -10.19 7.87 1.52
CA ALA A 140 -9.45 6.66 1.85
C ALA A 140 -8.47 7.03 2.97
N PRO A 141 -8.25 6.17 3.99
CA PRO A 141 -7.36 6.51 5.09
C PRO A 141 -6.07 7.04 4.48
N PRO A 142 -5.54 8.16 5.01
CA PRO A 142 -4.46 8.89 4.38
C PRO A 142 -3.36 7.89 3.99
N PRO A 143 -2.60 8.12 2.89
CA PRO A 143 -1.38 7.37 2.68
C PRO A 143 -0.66 7.47 4.02
N VAL A 144 -0.55 6.34 4.71
CA VAL A 144 0.01 6.32 6.05
C VAL A 144 1.37 6.94 5.84
N SER A 145 1.60 8.13 6.43
CA SER A 145 2.89 8.82 6.33
C SER A 145 4.00 7.81 6.57
N GLU A 146 5.21 7.97 6.06
CA GLU A 146 6.26 6.97 6.35
C GLU A 146 6.38 6.68 7.85
N ALA A 147 6.17 7.71 8.69
CA ALA A 147 5.96 7.57 10.13
C ALA A 147 4.75 6.67 10.49
N SER A 148 3.57 6.90 9.94
CA SER A 148 2.40 6.05 10.18
C SER A 148 2.54 4.62 9.59
N ALA A 149 3.23 4.45 8.47
CA ALA A 149 3.48 3.15 7.85
C ALA A 149 4.50 2.36 8.68
N ARG A 150 5.51 3.05 9.22
CA ARG A 150 6.45 2.49 10.20
C ARG A 150 5.72 2.07 11.47
N LEU A 151 4.87 2.93 12.03
CA LEU A 151 4.08 2.62 13.22
C LEU A 151 3.16 1.40 13.03
N LEU A 152 2.51 1.27 11.87
CA LEU A 152 1.74 0.07 11.55
C LEU A 152 2.62 -1.18 11.47
N THR A 153 3.79 -1.07 10.83
CA THR A 153 4.76 -2.17 10.70
C THR A 153 5.30 -2.59 12.07
N GLU A 154 5.60 -1.63 12.94
CA GLU A 154 6.05 -1.88 14.32
C GLU A 154 4.99 -2.61 15.13
N ARG A 155 3.73 -2.17 15.05
CA ARG A 155 2.61 -2.82 15.73
C ARG A 155 2.36 -4.23 15.23
N GLU A 156 2.45 -4.44 13.92
CA GLU A 156 2.33 -5.77 13.32
C GLU A 156 3.45 -6.69 13.80
N LEU A 157 4.70 -6.19 13.82
CA LEU A 157 5.84 -6.96 14.33
C LEU A 157 5.65 -7.32 15.82
N LEU A 158 5.21 -6.39 16.66
CA LEU A 158 4.95 -6.65 18.07
C LEU A 158 3.86 -7.70 18.27
N HIS A 159 2.78 -7.65 17.48
CA HIS A 159 1.73 -8.67 17.51
C HIS A 159 2.28 -10.05 17.13
N LEU A 160 3.07 -10.12 16.05
CA LEU A 160 3.72 -11.36 15.62
C LEU A 160 4.69 -11.91 16.67
N LEU A 161 5.45 -11.03 17.35
CA LEU A 161 6.32 -11.41 18.45
C LEU A 161 5.55 -11.91 19.68
N VAL A 162 4.33 -11.42 19.94
CA VAL A 162 3.48 -11.97 21.01
C VAL A 162 2.92 -13.34 20.60
N ALA A 163 2.35 -13.43 19.41
CA ALA A 163 1.62 -14.62 18.98
C ALA A 163 2.52 -15.79 18.52
N THR A 164 3.74 -15.53 18.06
CA THR A 164 4.57 -16.54 17.37
C THR A 164 5.91 -16.79 18.08
N PRO A 165 6.09 -17.93 18.78
CA PRO A 165 7.36 -18.31 19.40
C PRO A 165 8.54 -18.38 18.41
N ALA A 166 8.31 -18.96 17.23
CA ALA A 166 9.33 -19.07 16.19
C ALA A 166 9.83 -17.69 15.71
N ALA A 167 8.98 -16.67 15.72
CA ALA A 167 9.37 -15.30 15.38
C ALA A 167 10.29 -14.71 16.46
N ARG A 168 9.98 -14.89 17.75
CA ARG A 168 10.86 -14.47 18.85
C ARG A 168 12.22 -15.14 18.77
N ALA A 169 12.25 -16.46 18.57
CA ALA A 169 13.49 -17.22 18.43
C ALA A 169 14.33 -16.76 17.23
N SER A 170 13.70 -16.58 16.06
CA SER A 170 14.39 -16.19 14.83
C SER A 170 14.86 -14.74 14.81
N LEU A 171 14.20 -13.83 15.54
CA LEU A 171 14.50 -12.39 15.48
C LEU A 171 15.35 -11.91 16.65
N ARG A 172 15.60 -12.77 17.65
CA ARG A 172 16.53 -12.46 18.74
C ARG A 172 17.92 -12.18 18.16
N GLY A 173 18.44 -10.97 18.37
CA GLY A 173 19.71 -10.50 17.82
C GLY A 173 19.65 -9.91 16.41
N ALA A 174 18.57 -10.16 15.65
CA ALA A 174 18.36 -9.55 14.33
C ALA A 174 17.65 -8.18 14.40
N VAL A 175 16.87 -7.96 15.46
CA VAL A 175 16.24 -6.67 15.78
C VAL A 175 16.45 -6.36 17.25
N THR A 176 16.68 -5.08 17.56
CA THR A 176 16.81 -4.58 18.93
C THR A 176 15.65 -3.64 19.25
N ALA A 177 15.45 -3.36 20.54
CA ALA A 177 14.36 -2.49 20.98
C ALA A 177 14.50 -1.05 20.45
N GLU A 178 15.72 -0.61 20.16
CA GLU A 178 16.03 0.72 19.63
C GLU A 178 15.53 0.93 18.20
N ALA A 179 15.16 -0.14 17.48
CA ALA A 179 14.59 -0.04 16.14
C ALA A 179 13.16 0.56 16.14
N PHE A 180 12.47 0.54 17.30
CA PHE A 180 11.09 1.00 17.43
C PHE A 180 11.02 2.49 17.76
N THR A 181 10.06 3.18 17.16
CA THR A 181 9.95 4.65 17.24
C THR A 181 9.27 5.10 18.52
N GLU A 182 8.17 4.45 18.91
CA GLU A 182 7.40 4.87 20.09
C GLU A 182 7.94 4.28 21.39
N PRO A 183 7.97 5.03 22.50
CA PRO A 183 8.43 4.55 23.80
C PRO A 183 7.75 3.25 24.25
N GLU A 184 6.42 3.15 24.09
CA GLU A 184 5.64 1.94 24.39
C GLU A 184 6.02 0.73 23.52
N HIS A 185 6.32 0.95 22.25
CA HIS A 185 6.73 -0.11 21.34
C HIS A 185 8.12 -0.64 21.71
N ARG A 186 9.06 0.26 22.02
CA ARG A 186 10.40 -0.12 22.48
C ARG A 186 10.35 -0.93 23.76
N GLU A 187 9.55 -0.48 24.74
CA GLU A 187 9.44 -1.17 26.02
C GLU A 187 8.86 -2.58 25.85
N LEU A 188 7.79 -2.71 25.06
CA LEU A 188 7.20 -4.01 24.76
C LEU A 188 8.16 -4.91 23.97
N ALA A 189 8.84 -4.39 22.96
CA ALA A 189 9.85 -5.13 22.21
C ALA A 189 10.99 -5.61 23.11
N ALA A 190 11.51 -4.76 23.99
CA ALA A 190 12.57 -5.10 24.94
C ALA A 190 12.13 -6.23 25.87
N ALA A 191 10.91 -6.15 26.41
CA ALA A 191 10.36 -7.19 27.28
C ALA A 191 10.21 -8.54 26.55
N LEU A 192 9.72 -8.52 25.30
CA LEU A 192 9.51 -9.72 24.47
C LEU A 192 10.82 -10.36 24.01
N LEU A 193 11.81 -9.57 23.60
CA LEU A 193 13.08 -10.07 23.04
C LEU A 193 14.04 -10.59 24.13
N ALA A 194 13.99 -10.00 25.33
CA ALA A 194 14.78 -10.45 26.47
C ALA A 194 14.07 -11.52 27.33
N GLY A 195 12.78 -11.77 27.09
CA GLY A 195 12.03 -12.88 27.69
C GLY A 195 12.36 -14.22 27.04
N ASP A 196 11.70 -15.30 27.49
CA ASP A 196 11.81 -16.62 26.86
C ASP A 196 11.25 -16.58 25.42
N ALA A 197 11.92 -17.28 24.50
CA ALA A 197 11.49 -17.35 23.10
C ALA A 197 10.33 -18.33 22.92
N GLU A 198 10.32 -19.44 23.65
CA GLU A 198 9.34 -20.52 23.45
C GLU A 198 7.98 -20.17 24.03
N SER A 199 7.94 -19.47 25.15
CA SER A 199 6.70 -19.13 25.84
C SER A 199 6.69 -17.69 26.34
N ILE A 200 5.48 -17.13 26.41
CA ILE A 200 5.23 -15.85 27.05
C ILE A 200 4.45 -16.11 28.33
N ASP A 201 4.93 -15.57 29.44
CA ASP A 201 4.17 -15.41 30.68
C ASP A 201 3.65 -13.97 30.74
N PRO A 202 2.33 -13.76 30.56
CA PRO A 202 1.74 -12.42 30.57
C PRO A 202 1.94 -11.68 31.90
N GLY A 203 1.99 -12.39 33.03
CA GLY A 203 2.20 -11.80 34.36
C GLY A 203 3.60 -11.21 34.48
N ARG A 204 4.62 -12.01 34.10
CA ARG A 204 6.02 -11.54 34.08
C ARG A 204 6.26 -10.43 33.07
N LEU A 205 5.60 -10.47 31.91
CA LEU A 205 5.68 -9.37 30.95
C LEU A 205 5.06 -8.10 31.55
N ARG A 206 3.89 -8.18 32.17
CA ARG A 206 3.24 -7.03 32.81
C ARG A 206 4.13 -6.37 33.86
N GLU A 207 4.79 -7.14 34.72
CA GLU A 207 5.70 -6.62 35.74
C GLU A 207 6.90 -5.83 35.15
N ARG A 208 7.29 -6.16 33.92
CA ARG A 208 8.40 -5.49 33.21
C ARG A 208 7.96 -4.24 32.43
N LEU A 209 6.64 -4.05 32.23
CA LEU A 209 6.07 -2.92 31.50
C LEU A 209 5.61 -1.82 32.46
N ARG A 210 6.24 -0.66 32.36
CA ARG A 210 5.90 0.57 33.10
C ARG A 210 4.90 1.43 32.33
N ASN A 211 4.90 1.39 31.01
CA ASN A 211 3.95 2.14 30.19
C ASN A 211 2.59 1.42 30.09
N GLU A 212 1.53 2.06 30.55
CA GLU A 212 0.16 1.52 30.49
C GLU A 212 -0.33 1.29 29.05
N THR A 213 0.14 2.07 28.08
CA THR A 213 -0.16 1.85 26.66
C THR A 213 0.48 0.55 26.16
N ALA A 214 1.71 0.24 26.58
CA ALA A 214 2.38 -1.01 26.22
C ALA A 214 1.63 -2.23 26.78
N VAL A 215 1.08 -2.10 28.00
CA VAL A 215 0.27 -3.13 28.66
C VAL A 215 -1.05 -3.35 27.91
N SER A 216 -1.70 -2.26 27.49
CA SER A 216 -2.92 -2.31 26.68
C SER A 216 -2.67 -3.01 25.34
N LEU A 217 -1.54 -2.71 24.68
CA LEU A 217 -1.12 -3.38 23.45
C LEU A 217 -0.87 -4.87 23.67
N LEU A 218 -0.11 -5.25 24.70
CA LEU A 218 0.12 -6.66 25.06
C LEU A 218 -1.21 -7.41 25.24
N SER A 219 -2.14 -6.83 26.00
CA SER A 219 -3.46 -7.43 26.27
C SER A 219 -4.26 -7.64 24.98
N ARG A 220 -4.23 -6.66 24.08
CA ARG A 220 -4.89 -6.76 22.76
C ARG A 220 -4.27 -7.85 21.89
N PHE A 221 -2.94 -7.94 21.87
CA PHE A 221 -2.21 -8.92 21.04
C PHE A 221 -2.32 -10.35 21.54
N LEU A 222 -2.56 -10.56 22.85
CA LEU A 222 -2.82 -11.88 23.41
C LEU A 222 -4.20 -12.45 22.99
N ILE A 223 -5.17 -11.56 22.69
CA ILE A 223 -6.54 -11.96 22.32
C ILE A 223 -6.70 -12.11 20.81
N ALA A 224 -6.04 -11.25 20.03
CA ALA A 224 -6.18 -11.22 18.58
C ALA A 224 -5.26 -12.25 17.89
N GLU A 225 -5.77 -12.94 16.88
CA GLU A 225 -4.93 -13.79 16.02
C GLU A 225 -4.21 -12.97 14.93
N PRO A 226 -2.97 -13.30 14.58
CA PRO A 226 -2.30 -12.69 13.44
C PRO A 226 -3.00 -13.06 12.13
N HIS A 227 -3.22 -12.08 11.26
CA HIS A 227 -3.87 -12.30 9.96
C HIS A 227 -2.94 -12.96 8.92
N ALA A 228 -1.65 -13.10 9.23
CA ALA A 228 -0.64 -13.60 8.30
C ALA A 228 -0.71 -15.13 8.14
N LYS A 229 -0.81 -15.62 6.90
CA LYS A 229 -0.74 -17.05 6.57
C LYS A 229 0.58 -17.71 6.98
N ASP A 230 1.67 -16.95 6.97
CA ASP A 230 2.99 -17.35 7.45
C ASP A 230 3.53 -16.28 8.41
N PRO A 231 3.30 -16.43 9.73
CA PRO A 231 3.67 -15.43 10.72
C PRO A 231 5.18 -15.19 10.82
N LEU A 232 6.01 -16.22 10.59
CA LEU A 232 7.47 -16.08 10.66
C LEU A 232 8.00 -15.28 9.47
N ARG A 233 7.51 -15.58 8.26
CA ARG A 233 7.87 -14.81 7.06
C ARG A 233 7.38 -13.36 7.16
N ALA A 234 6.17 -13.14 7.67
CA ALA A 234 5.63 -11.80 7.91
C ALA A 234 6.52 -11.02 8.89
N ALA A 235 6.93 -11.63 10.00
CA ALA A 235 7.76 -10.96 11.01
C ALA A 235 9.14 -10.56 10.43
N ARG A 236 9.75 -11.42 9.63
CA ARG A 236 11.00 -11.09 8.91
C ARG A 236 10.80 -9.95 7.90
N ALA A 237 9.67 -9.91 7.21
CA ALA A 237 9.34 -8.81 6.30
C ALA A 237 9.16 -7.48 7.06
N CYS A 238 8.50 -7.50 8.23
CA CYS A 238 8.37 -6.31 9.07
C CYS A 238 9.74 -5.79 9.52
N VAL A 239 10.65 -6.66 9.96
CA VAL A 239 12.02 -6.27 10.36
C VAL A 239 12.77 -5.62 9.21
N ARG A 240 12.77 -6.22 8.02
CA ARG A 240 13.41 -5.61 6.83
C ARG A 240 12.83 -4.24 6.51
N ARG A 241 11.52 -4.08 6.63
CA ARG A 241 10.84 -2.81 6.38
C ARG A 241 11.24 -1.75 7.41
N ILE A 242 11.27 -2.08 8.70
CA ILE A 242 11.72 -1.17 9.77
C ILE A 242 13.19 -0.77 9.56
N GLN A 243 14.07 -1.73 9.27
CA GLN A 243 15.48 -1.46 9.00
C GLN A 243 15.68 -0.55 7.77
N ARG A 244 14.95 -0.81 6.68
CA ARG A 244 14.99 0.02 5.48
C ARG A 244 14.54 1.45 5.75
N ILE A 245 13.44 1.63 6.48
CA ILE A 245 12.93 2.96 6.85
C ILE A 245 13.96 3.67 7.74
N GLY A 246 14.51 2.98 8.76
CA GLY A 246 15.54 3.57 9.63
C GLY A 246 16.84 3.92 8.91
N LEU A 247 17.28 3.13 7.92
CA LEU A 247 18.42 3.49 7.07
C LEU A 247 18.12 4.71 6.21
N GLN A 248 16.92 4.79 5.63
CA GLN A 248 16.52 5.94 4.82
C GLN A 248 16.47 7.24 5.65
N GLU A 249 15.91 7.20 6.86
CA GLU A 249 15.90 8.35 7.78
C GLU A 249 17.33 8.80 8.16
N ARG A 250 18.26 7.85 8.35
CA ARG A 250 19.68 8.18 8.60
C ARG A 250 20.33 8.82 7.38
N VAL A 251 20.04 8.35 6.16
CA VAL A 251 20.50 9.00 4.92
C VAL A 251 20.00 10.43 4.85
N ASP A 252 18.72 10.65 5.08
CA ASP A 252 18.09 11.97 4.97
C ASP A 252 18.67 12.94 6.02
N GLY A 253 18.87 12.46 7.26
CA GLY A 253 19.51 13.23 8.32
C GLY A 253 20.98 13.59 8.02
N LEU A 254 21.75 12.66 7.43
CA LEU A 254 23.12 12.95 6.99
C LEU A 254 23.17 13.95 5.83
N LEU A 255 22.22 13.89 4.89
CA LEU A 255 22.11 14.86 3.79
C LEU A 255 21.78 16.26 4.31
N GLU A 256 20.92 16.38 5.33
CA GLU A 256 20.66 17.65 6.00
C GLU A 256 21.90 18.16 6.73
N ALA A 257 22.56 17.32 7.54
CA ALA A 257 23.80 17.67 8.23
C ALA A 257 24.91 18.11 7.26
N LEU A 258 25.00 17.49 6.08
CA LEU A 258 25.94 17.85 5.03
C LEU A 258 25.65 19.24 4.46
N ARG A 259 24.37 19.57 4.22
CA ARG A 259 23.96 20.91 3.76
C ARG A 259 24.29 21.98 4.79
N ASP A 260 24.09 21.68 6.07
CA ASP A 260 24.39 22.64 7.15
C ASP A 260 25.91 22.82 7.35
N ALA A 261 26.70 21.75 7.24
CA ALA A 261 28.16 21.84 7.28
C ALA A 261 28.73 22.61 6.10
N ASP A 262 28.16 22.44 4.89
CA ASP A 262 28.56 23.18 3.69
C ASP A 262 28.24 24.68 3.82
N ARG A 263 27.06 25.03 4.35
CA ARG A 263 26.69 26.43 4.68
C ARG A 263 27.62 27.04 5.73
N ALA A 264 28.07 26.26 6.70
CA ALA A 264 29.01 26.68 7.74
C ALA A 264 30.48 26.71 7.25
N MET A 265 30.75 26.29 6.00
CA MET A 265 32.09 26.14 5.42
C MET A 265 33.03 25.21 6.23
N ASP A 266 32.45 24.26 6.98
CA ASP A 266 33.19 23.28 7.78
C ASP A 266 33.64 22.10 6.91
N ARG A 267 34.80 22.25 6.27
CA ARG A 267 35.35 21.28 5.31
C ARG A 267 35.67 19.92 5.92
N GLU A 268 36.11 19.88 7.18
CA GLU A 268 36.46 18.63 7.86
C GLU A 268 35.20 17.81 8.16
N ARG A 269 34.14 18.49 8.58
CA ARG A 269 32.84 17.87 8.83
C ARG A 269 32.15 17.41 7.55
N VAL A 270 32.28 18.15 6.46
CA VAL A 270 31.76 17.76 5.14
C VAL A 270 32.40 16.46 4.65
N GLU A 271 33.73 16.31 4.75
CA GLU A 271 34.41 15.09 4.31
C GLU A 271 34.06 13.89 5.19
N THR A 272 33.96 14.08 6.51
CA THR A 272 33.50 13.03 7.44
C THR A 272 32.08 12.54 7.09
N LEU A 273 31.14 13.46 6.90
CA LEU A 273 29.74 13.13 6.57
C LEU A 273 29.60 12.45 5.21
N LYS A 274 30.44 12.78 4.22
CA LYS A 274 30.45 12.08 2.92
C LYS A 274 30.88 10.62 3.04
N VAL A 275 31.89 10.33 3.87
CA VAL A 275 32.35 8.95 4.11
C VAL A 275 31.24 8.15 4.80
N GLU A 276 30.63 8.69 5.85
CA GLU A 276 29.50 8.05 6.55
C GLU A 276 28.32 7.78 5.60
N LEU A 277 27.99 8.73 4.72
CA LEU A 277 26.92 8.58 3.74
C LEU A 277 27.22 7.47 2.71
N GLN A 278 28.48 7.37 2.24
CA GLN A 278 28.90 6.31 1.31
C GLN A 278 28.77 4.91 1.92
N ASP A 279 29.15 4.75 3.19
CA ASP A 279 29.03 3.48 3.90
C ASP A 279 27.55 3.10 4.13
N LEU A 280 26.70 4.09 4.43
CA LEU A 280 25.27 3.86 4.61
C LEU A 280 24.55 3.46 3.30
N TYR A 281 24.96 4.04 2.16
CA TYR A 281 24.45 3.60 0.85
C TYR A 281 24.90 2.17 0.48
N ARG A 282 26.10 1.75 0.91
CA ARG A 282 26.53 0.35 0.75
C ARG A 282 25.65 -0.58 1.58
N GLU A 283 25.38 -0.25 2.84
CA GLU A 283 24.47 -1.01 3.70
C GLU A 283 23.05 -1.10 3.13
N LEU A 284 22.52 0.00 2.59
CA LEU A 284 21.18 0.04 1.98
C LEU A 284 21.08 -0.85 0.73
N ASN A 285 22.12 -0.85 -0.12
CA ASN A 285 22.18 -1.68 -1.31
C ASN A 285 22.32 -3.18 -0.98
N VAL A 286 23.07 -3.52 0.08
CA VAL A 286 23.17 -4.90 0.57
C VAL A 286 21.85 -5.37 1.18
N SER A 287 21.17 -4.52 1.96
CA SER A 287 19.85 -4.81 2.55
C SER A 287 18.75 -4.97 1.48
N ALA A 288 18.86 -4.28 0.35
CA ALA A 288 17.93 -4.41 -0.78
C ALA A 288 18.09 -5.72 -1.58
N GLN A 289 19.22 -6.43 -1.43
CA GLN A 289 19.53 -7.68 -2.15
C GLN A 289 19.35 -8.94 -1.28
N ALA A 290 19.03 -8.79 0.01
CA ALA A 290 18.80 -9.92 0.91
C ALA A 290 17.41 -10.57 0.65
N PRO A 291 17.34 -11.90 0.48
CA PRO A 291 16.09 -12.62 0.13
C PRO A 291 14.99 -12.58 1.21
#